data_AF-D6TKW5-F1
#
_entry.id   AF-D6TKW5-F1
#
_cell.length_a   1.000
_cell.length_b   1.000
_cell.length_c   1.000
_cell.angle_alpha   90.00
_cell.angle_beta   90.00
_cell.angle_gamma   90.00
#
_symmetry.space_group_name_H-M   'P 1'
#
loop_
_entity.id
_entity.type
_entity.pdbx_description
1 polymer ?
#
loop_
_entity_poly.entity_id
_entity_poly.type
_entity_poly.pdbx_seq_one_letter_code
_entity_poly.pdbx_strand_id
1 'polypeptide(L)'
;MLSLPVEPTAHRIIIFPLTEFQNLHYVAGPDDDVSLVFKWMTSGNTNLTASKGDGDIELKVSEKSVEVFEEAIEQIGALVAGRRLFEMTHGWGGKHPVNAPVVVVTHRPAPEWVKADWPVTFTNSIESAIEQAKAIAGDKKVAIASTTILHQCLRAGLVDEIHVDLVPYLLGAGVRMFDTLDAPIELKSTSIIPSTGVTHLTFRIVK
;
A
#
# COMPACT_ATOMS: atom_id res chain seq x y z
N MET A 1 -57.70 3.49 -6.44
CA MET A 1 -56.66 2.47 -6.75
C MET A 1 -56.42 2.60 -8.25
N LEU A 2 -55.41 3.32 -8.73
CA LEU A 2 -53.96 3.18 -8.49
C LEU A 2 -53.25 4.54 -8.45
N SER A 3 -52.13 4.55 -7.73
CA SER A 3 -51.21 5.66 -7.46
C SER A 3 -50.49 6.21 -8.69
N LEU A 4 -50.23 7.52 -8.71
CA LEU A 4 -49.21 8.15 -9.55
C LEU A 4 -47.81 7.76 -9.05
N PRO A 5 -46.81 7.51 -9.92
CA PRO A 5 -45.42 7.67 -9.55
C PRO A 5 -44.94 9.09 -9.90
N VAL A 6 -44.52 9.81 -8.87
CA VAL A 6 -43.59 10.94 -8.96
C VAL A 6 -42.21 10.38 -8.65
N GLU A 7 -41.24 10.62 -9.54
CA GLU A 7 -39.87 10.95 -9.14
C GLU A 7 -39.18 11.74 -10.28
N PRO A 8 -38.70 12.97 -10.02
CA PRO A 8 -37.82 13.69 -10.94
C PRO A 8 -36.38 13.81 -10.40
N THR A 9 -35.42 13.89 -11.35
CA THR A 9 -34.05 14.45 -11.24
C THR A 9 -33.06 13.71 -10.34
N ALA A 10 -31.80 13.46 -10.71
CA ALA A 10 -30.90 14.22 -11.57
C ALA A 10 -29.88 13.33 -12.29
N HIS A 11 -29.37 13.88 -13.39
CA HIS A 11 -28.39 13.30 -14.30
C HIS A 11 -27.01 13.16 -13.65
N ARG A 12 -26.21 12.21 -14.15
CA ARG A 12 -24.84 12.47 -14.63
C ARG A 12 -24.30 11.29 -15.44
N ILE A 13 -24.41 11.42 -16.76
CA ILE A 13 -23.38 10.92 -17.67
C ILE A 13 -22.20 11.87 -17.51
N ILE A 14 -21.01 11.34 -17.22
CA ILE A 14 -19.75 12.08 -17.36
C ILE A 14 -18.83 11.22 -18.21
N ILE A 15 -18.59 11.69 -19.43
CA ILE A 15 -17.60 11.13 -20.34
C ILE A 15 -16.85 12.29 -21.03
N PHE A 16 -15.51 12.21 -21.00
CA PHE A 16 -14.42 12.84 -21.78
C PHE A 16 -14.02 14.32 -21.51
N PRO A 17 -12.72 14.73 -21.64
CA PRO A 17 -11.70 14.23 -22.61
C PRO A 17 -10.28 13.92 -22.06
N LEU A 18 -9.42 13.47 -22.97
CA LEU A 18 -7.95 13.38 -22.88
C LEU A 18 -7.35 14.61 -22.17
N THR A 19 -6.89 14.42 -20.93
CA THR A 19 -5.75 15.10 -20.30
C THR A 19 -5.27 14.18 -19.20
N GLU A 20 -3.97 13.94 -19.16
CA GLU A 20 -3.29 13.09 -18.18
C GLU A 20 -3.74 13.40 -16.74
N PHE A 21 -4.37 12.42 -16.08
CA PHE A 21 -4.74 12.42 -14.65
C PHE A 21 -3.50 12.32 -13.75
N GLN A 22 -2.43 13.05 -14.06
CA GLN A 22 -1.09 12.82 -13.50
C GLN A 22 -0.90 13.26 -12.03
N ASN A 23 -1.91 13.81 -11.35
CA ASN A 23 -1.70 14.50 -10.06
C ASN A 23 -2.65 14.13 -8.89
N LEU A 24 -3.36 13.00 -8.94
CA LEU A 24 -4.29 12.58 -7.86
C LEU A 24 -3.83 11.39 -7.00
N HIS A 25 -2.61 10.88 -7.20
CA HIS A 25 -2.11 9.65 -6.61
C HIS A 25 -1.51 9.83 -5.20
N TYR A 26 -2.26 10.29 -4.21
CA TYR A 26 -1.72 10.48 -2.85
C TYR A 26 -1.87 9.22 -1.97
N VAL A 27 -0.81 8.85 -1.25
CA VAL A 27 -0.79 7.76 -0.24
C VAL A 27 -0.99 8.27 1.19
N ALA A 28 -0.87 9.58 1.40
CA ALA A 28 -1.17 10.27 2.64
C ALA A 28 -1.51 11.74 2.31
N GLY A 29 -2.28 12.39 3.17
CA GLY A 29 -2.55 13.82 3.12
C GLY A 29 -1.36 14.67 3.57
N PRO A 30 -1.55 15.98 3.80
CA PRO A 30 -0.56 16.83 4.45
C PRO A 30 -0.15 16.25 5.81
N ASP A 31 1.09 16.54 6.23
CA ASP A 31 1.66 16.07 7.52
C ASP A 31 1.58 14.55 7.75
N ASP A 32 1.60 13.77 6.66
CA ASP A 32 1.46 12.32 6.67
C ASP A 32 0.12 11.80 7.22
N ASP A 33 -0.95 12.61 7.18
CA ASP A 33 -2.27 12.14 7.62
C ASP A 33 -2.79 11.02 6.73
N VAL A 34 -3.01 9.85 7.33
CA VAL A 34 -3.53 8.65 6.67
C VAL A 34 -5.01 8.40 6.95
N SER A 35 -5.67 9.27 7.73
CA SER A 35 -7.03 9.02 8.24
C SER A 35 -8.04 8.76 7.13
N LEU A 36 -8.01 9.52 6.04
CA LEU A 36 -8.94 9.35 4.92
C LEU A 36 -8.60 8.12 4.05
N VAL A 37 -7.31 7.90 3.78
CA VAL A 37 -6.88 6.79 2.90
C VAL A 37 -6.95 5.41 3.58
N PHE A 38 -6.99 5.37 4.91
CA PHE A 38 -7.22 4.15 5.70
C PHE A 38 -8.65 4.04 6.25
N LYS A 39 -9.54 5.02 6.01
CA LYS A 39 -10.91 5.00 6.55
C LYS A 39 -11.71 3.76 6.15
N TRP A 40 -11.44 3.20 4.97
CA TRP A 40 -12.10 1.98 4.52
C TRP A 40 -11.83 0.79 5.46
N MET A 41 -10.69 0.78 6.16
CA MET A 41 -10.33 -0.28 7.10
C MET A 41 -11.21 -0.35 8.35
N THR A 42 -12.09 0.63 8.55
CA THR A 42 -13.09 0.65 9.64
C THR A 42 -14.52 0.82 9.15
N SER A 43 -14.73 0.81 7.83
CA SER A 43 -16.02 1.10 7.18
C SER A 43 -16.81 -0.15 6.77
N GLY A 44 -16.27 -1.35 7.01
CA GLY A 44 -16.88 -2.61 6.62
C GLY A 44 -17.80 -3.23 7.68
N ASN A 45 -18.11 -4.51 7.47
CA ASN A 45 -19.02 -5.31 8.29
C ASN A 45 -18.37 -6.53 8.94
N THR A 46 -17.13 -6.87 8.57
CA THR A 46 -16.38 -8.03 9.05
C THR A 46 -15.20 -7.59 9.87
N ASN A 47 -15.06 -8.14 11.08
CA ASN A 47 -13.90 -7.86 11.95
C ASN A 47 -12.69 -8.63 11.46
N LEU A 48 -11.53 -7.99 11.48
CA LEU A 48 -10.24 -8.58 11.14
C LEU A 48 -9.21 -8.12 12.16
N THR A 49 -8.53 -9.07 12.78
CA THR A 49 -7.47 -8.79 13.76
C THR A 49 -6.11 -8.98 13.09
N ALA A 50 -5.23 -7.97 13.19
CA ALA A 50 -3.86 -8.04 12.70
C ALA A 50 -2.86 -7.72 13.83
N SER A 51 -1.87 -8.57 14.05
CA SER A 51 -0.88 -8.33 15.10
C SER A 51 0.11 -7.23 14.72
N LYS A 52 0.42 -6.33 15.66
CA LYS A 52 1.44 -5.28 15.53
C LYS A 52 2.24 -5.15 16.82
N GLY A 53 3.53 -5.47 16.75
CA GLY A 53 4.40 -5.57 17.93
C GLY A 53 3.83 -6.54 18.97
N ASP A 54 3.67 -6.06 20.20
CA ASP A 54 3.13 -6.82 21.33
C ASP A 54 1.60 -6.73 21.47
N GLY A 55 0.91 -6.08 20.53
CA GLY A 55 -0.55 -5.91 20.56
C GLY A 55 -1.22 -6.27 19.23
N ASP A 56 -2.55 -6.20 19.22
CA ASP A 56 -3.36 -6.41 18.03
C ASP A 56 -4.05 -5.12 17.59
N ILE A 57 -4.25 -4.99 16.28
CA ILE A 57 -5.07 -3.94 15.68
C ILE A 57 -6.37 -4.59 15.22
N GLU A 58 -7.48 -4.03 15.69
CA GLU A 58 -8.82 -4.38 15.24
C GLU A 58 -9.20 -3.53 14.04
N LEU A 59 -9.45 -4.20 12.91
CA LEU A 59 -9.96 -3.62 11.69
C LEU A 59 -11.40 -4.08 11.48
N LYS A 60 -12.17 -3.29 10.74
CA LYS A 60 -13.53 -3.62 10.33
C LYS A 60 -13.69 -3.35 8.83
N VAL A 61 -13.51 -4.39 8.04
CA VAL A 61 -13.43 -4.36 6.57
C VAL A 61 -14.57 -5.16 5.94
N SER A 62 -14.68 -5.15 4.61
CA SER A 62 -15.61 -6.06 3.94
C SER A 62 -15.02 -7.47 3.88
N GLU A 63 -15.85 -8.49 3.67
CA GLU A 63 -15.41 -9.87 3.43
C GLU A 63 -14.38 -9.97 2.29
N LYS A 64 -14.60 -9.27 1.18
CA LYS A 64 -13.65 -9.24 0.06
C LYS A 64 -12.30 -8.64 0.44
N SER A 65 -12.29 -7.65 1.32
CA SER A 65 -11.04 -7.06 1.80
C SER A 65 -10.33 -7.99 2.80
N VAL A 66 -11.06 -8.82 3.55
CA VAL A 66 -10.45 -9.88 4.38
C VAL A 66 -9.64 -10.83 3.49
N GLU A 67 -10.24 -11.32 2.40
CA GLU A 67 -9.55 -12.21 1.44
C GLU A 67 -8.25 -11.59 0.92
N VAL A 68 -8.26 -10.30 0.57
CA VAL A 68 -7.07 -9.57 0.12
C VAL A 68 -6.00 -9.47 1.21
N PHE A 69 -6.40 -9.22 2.46
CA PHE A 69 -5.45 -9.18 3.60
C PHE A 69 -4.84 -10.54 3.90
N GLU A 70 -5.64 -11.60 3.90
CA GLU A 70 -5.20 -12.97 4.15
C GLU A 70 -4.23 -13.42 3.05
N GLU A 71 -4.54 -13.15 1.79
CA GLU A 71 -3.64 -13.41 0.67
C GLU A 71 -2.31 -12.66 0.85
N ALA A 72 -2.35 -11.38 1.25
CA ALA A 72 -1.13 -10.61 1.49
C ALA A 72 -0.27 -11.21 2.62
N ILE A 73 -0.88 -11.62 3.74
CA ILE A 73 -0.18 -12.26 4.86
C ILE A 73 0.44 -13.60 4.43
N GLU A 74 -0.28 -14.38 3.62
CA GLU A 74 0.21 -15.67 3.15
C GLU A 74 1.37 -15.51 2.16
N GLN A 75 1.25 -14.56 1.23
CA GLN A 75 2.14 -14.42 0.08
C GLN A 75 3.37 -13.55 0.35
N ILE A 76 3.35 -12.64 1.33
CA ILE A 76 4.49 -11.76 1.62
C ILE A 76 5.46 -12.46 2.57
N GLY A 77 6.71 -12.62 2.13
CA GLY A 77 7.79 -13.19 2.94
C GLY A 77 8.75 -12.16 3.53
N ALA A 78 8.83 -10.96 2.95
CA ALA A 78 9.64 -9.86 3.46
C ALA A 78 9.10 -8.51 2.97
N LEU A 79 9.37 -7.44 3.73
CA LEU A 79 9.12 -6.07 3.31
C LEU A 79 10.43 -5.30 3.10
N VAL A 80 10.44 -4.38 2.15
CA VAL A 80 11.47 -3.35 2.02
C VAL A 80 10.85 -1.99 2.31
N ALA A 81 11.45 -1.25 3.25
CA ALA A 81 10.97 0.06 3.68
C ALA A 81 12.11 1.08 3.74
N GLY A 82 11.80 2.35 3.50
CA GLY A 82 12.71 3.46 3.78
C GLY A 82 12.74 3.80 5.29
N ARG A 83 13.85 4.37 5.74
CA ARG A 83 14.05 4.80 7.14
C ARG A 83 12.93 5.66 7.71
N ARG A 84 12.39 6.60 6.92
CA ARG A 84 11.34 7.53 7.37
C ARG A 84 10.07 6.77 7.80
N LEU A 85 9.61 5.84 6.96
CA LEU A 85 8.43 5.03 7.28
C LEU A 85 8.67 4.18 8.52
N PHE A 86 9.85 3.56 8.61
CA PHE A 86 10.22 2.74 9.76
C PHE A 86 10.20 3.55 11.08
N GLU A 87 10.68 4.80 11.07
CA GLU A 87 10.61 5.68 12.25
C GLU A 87 9.18 6.12 12.57
N MET A 88 8.40 6.52 11.56
CA MET A 88 7.00 6.94 11.73
C MET A 88 6.11 5.86 12.35
N THR A 89 6.37 4.59 12.01
CA THR A 89 5.61 3.45 12.54
C THR A 89 6.21 2.87 13.82
N HIS A 90 7.29 3.47 14.33
CA HIS A 90 8.10 2.95 15.43
C HIS A 90 8.49 1.48 15.22
N GLY A 91 8.89 1.16 13.98
CA GLY A 91 9.23 -0.20 13.54
C GLY A 91 8.12 -1.22 13.73
N TRP A 92 6.86 -0.77 13.80
CA TRP A 92 5.70 -1.59 14.13
C TRP A 92 5.86 -2.38 15.44
N GLY A 93 6.68 -1.90 16.39
CA GLY A 93 6.99 -2.63 17.62
C GLY A 93 7.70 -3.97 17.38
N GLY A 94 8.39 -4.13 16.24
CA GLY A 94 9.12 -5.36 15.89
C GLY A 94 8.31 -6.38 15.10
N LYS A 95 7.00 -6.21 14.95
CA LYS A 95 6.14 -7.12 14.18
C LYS A 95 5.21 -6.34 13.26
N HIS A 96 5.42 -6.45 11.94
CA HIS A 96 4.55 -5.82 10.94
C HIS A 96 3.18 -6.53 10.91
N PRO A 97 2.07 -5.82 10.62
CA PRO A 97 0.73 -6.41 10.46
C PRO A 97 0.61 -7.58 9.47
N VAL A 98 1.48 -7.63 8.46
CA VAL A 98 1.54 -8.74 7.50
C VAL A 98 2.43 -9.92 7.97
N ASN A 99 2.94 -9.84 9.20
CA ASN A 99 3.76 -10.86 9.84
C ASN A 99 5.02 -11.28 9.04
N ALA A 100 5.69 -10.32 8.41
CA ALA A 100 6.93 -10.56 7.67
C ALA A 100 8.10 -9.68 8.17
N PRO A 101 9.36 -10.16 8.10
CA PRO A 101 10.55 -9.37 8.40
C PRO A 101 10.68 -8.13 7.52
N VAL A 102 11.40 -7.12 8.01
CA VAL A 102 11.56 -5.83 7.31
C VAL A 102 13.03 -5.53 7.01
N VAL A 103 13.35 -5.24 5.76
CA VAL A 103 14.64 -4.70 5.33
C VAL A 103 14.52 -3.18 5.16
N VAL A 104 15.27 -2.43 5.94
CA VAL A 104 15.24 -0.96 5.99
C VAL A 104 16.42 -0.39 5.21
N VAL A 105 16.11 0.41 4.18
CA VAL A 105 17.13 1.12 3.39
C VAL A 105 17.49 2.45 4.06
N THR A 106 18.75 2.60 4.46
CA THR A 106 19.27 3.76 5.19
C THR A 106 20.79 3.85 5.14
N HIS A 107 21.30 5.09 5.09
CA HIS A 107 22.74 5.37 5.31
C HIS A 107 23.06 5.65 6.80
N ARG A 108 22.03 5.81 7.64
CA ARG A 108 22.15 6.03 9.08
C ARG A 108 22.19 4.69 9.83
N PRO A 109 22.93 4.58 10.95
CA PRO A 109 22.89 3.39 11.80
C PRO A 109 21.48 3.11 12.32
N ALA A 110 21.20 1.86 12.70
CA ALA A 110 19.94 1.47 13.32
C ALA A 110 19.64 2.39 14.53
N PRO A 111 18.38 2.84 14.72
CA PRO A 111 18.01 3.58 15.92
C PRO A 111 18.25 2.76 17.19
N GLU A 112 18.67 3.42 18.28
CA GLU A 112 18.99 2.75 19.56
C GLU A 112 17.78 2.04 20.21
N TRP A 113 16.55 2.47 19.90
CA TRP A 113 15.32 1.85 20.40
C TRP A 113 14.97 0.53 19.70
N VAL A 114 15.67 0.18 18.62
CA VAL A 114 15.47 -1.10 17.93
C VAL A 114 16.10 -2.22 18.75
N LYS A 115 15.30 -3.24 19.09
CA LYS A 115 15.77 -4.40 19.84
C LYS A 115 16.49 -5.40 18.92
N ALA A 116 17.47 -6.10 19.47
CA ALA A 116 18.31 -7.04 18.72
C ALA A 116 17.54 -8.27 18.19
N ASP A 117 16.43 -8.63 18.83
CA ASP A 117 15.56 -9.76 18.48
C ASP A 117 14.49 -9.41 17.44
N TRP A 118 14.36 -8.13 17.08
CA TRP A 118 13.42 -7.73 16.04
C TRP A 118 13.87 -8.27 14.67
N PRO A 119 12.96 -8.84 13.86
CA PRO A 119 13.25 -9.35 12.52
C PRO A 119 13.40 -8.18 11.52
N VAL A 120 14.38 -7.32 11.77
CA VAL A 120 14.70 -6.13 10.97
C VAL A 120 16.16 -6.16 10.54
N THR A 121 16.40 -5.83 9.28
CA THR A 121 17.76 -5.74 8.71
C THR A 121 17.96 -4.35 8.13
N PHE A 122 19.11 -3.72 8.37
CA PHE A 122 19.44 -2.40 7.84
C PHE A 122 20.51 -2.51 6.76
N THR A 123 20.30 -1.84 5.63
CA THR A 123 21.28 -1.80 4.54
C THR A 123 21.27 -0.43 3.83
N ASN A 124 22.32 -0.11 3.10
CA ASN A 124 22.55 1.23 2.53
C ASN A 124 22.25 1.36 1.03
N SER A 125 21.96 0.27 0.32
CA SER A 125 21.58 0.29 -1.10
C SER A 125 20.31 -0.50 -1.36
N ILE A 126 19.66 -0.22 -2.48
CA ILE A 126 18.38 -0.83 -2.85
C ILE A 126 18.59 -2.23 -3.40
N GLU A 127 19.62 -2.42 -4.21
CA GLU A 127 19.99 -3.70 -4.78
C GLU A 127 20.25 -4.71 -3.67
N SER A 128 21.05 -4.32 -2.68
CA SER A 128 21.31 -5.10 -1.47
C SER A 128 20.04 -5.35 -0.66
N ALA A 129 19.16 -4.34 -0.53
CA ALA A 129 17.91 -4.50 0.21
C ALA A 129 16.97 -5.51 -0.45
N ILE A 130 16.85 -5.46 -1.77
CA ILE A 130 16.01 -6.37 -2.55
C ILE A 130 16.61 -7.78 -2.55
N GLU A 131 17.92 -7.91 -2.67
CA GLU A 131 18.61 -9.21 -2.57
C GLU A 131 18.38 -9.87 -1.20
N GLN A 132 18.63 -9.12 -0.12
CA GLN A 132 18.40 -9.61 1.24
C GLN A 132 16.93 -9.93 1.50
N ALA A 133 16.01 -9.08 1.04
CA ALA A 133 14.58 -9.34 1.19
C ALA A 133 14.13 -10.59 0.42
N LYS A 134 14.67 -10.85 -0.77
CA LYS A 134 14.42 -12.10 -1.52
C LYS A 134 14.96 -13.32 -0.77
N ALA A 135 16.18 -13.23 -0.23
CA ALA A 135 16.75 -14.31 0.57
C ALA A 135 15.91 -14.63 1.82
N ILE A 136 15.40 -13.59 2.48
CA ILE A 136 14.51 -13.73 3.66
C ILE A 136 13.14 -14.29 3.25
N ALA A 137 12.58 -13.83 2.13
CA ALA A 137 11.25 -14.23 1.67
C ALA A 137 11.21 -15.68 1.17
N GLY A 138 12.31 -16.23 0.66
CA GLY A 138 12.34 -17.56 0.05
C GLY A 138 11.44 -17.61 -1.19
N ASP A 139 10.49 -18.55 -1.21
CA ASP A 139 9.54 -18.70 -2.32
C ASP A 139 8.38 -17.68 -2.28
N LYS A 140 8.31 -16.85 -1.24
CA LYS A 140 7.27 -15.83 -1.07
C LYS A 140 7.65 -14.51 -1.76
N LYS A 141 6.67 -13.62 -1.90
CA LYS A 141 6.84 -12.29 -2.49
C LYS A 141 7.57 -11.31 -1.55
N VAL A 142 8.25 -10.34 -2.13
CA VAL A 142 8.82 -9.17 -1.44
C VAL A 142 7.91 -7.97 -1.66
N ALA A 143 7.45 -7.32 -0.58
CA ALA A 143 6.61 -6.13 -0.65
C ALA A 143 7.41 -4.85 -0.44
N ILE A 144 7.15 -3.80 -1.21
CA ILE A 144 7.76 -2.48 -1.03
C ILE A 144 6.77 -1.58 -0.27
N ALA A 145 7.14 -1.16 0.93
CA ALA A 145 6.22 -0.47 1.85
C ALA A 145 6.30 1.07 1.77
N SER A 146 7.26 1.65 1.04
CA SER A 146 7.46 3.11 1.01
C SER A 146 7.63 3.66 -0.40
N THR A 147 7.06 4.83 -0.65
CA THR A 147 7.05 5.50 -1.97
C THR A 147 8.44 5.82 -2.49
N THR A 148 9.36 6.27 -1.63
CA THR A 148 10.74 6.58 -2.04
C THR A 148 11.51 5.34 -2.50
N ILE A 149 11.26 4.18 -1.88
CA ILE A 149 11.85 2.91 -2.31
C ILE A 149 11.15 2.41 -3.57
N LEU A 150 9.82 2.54 -3.67
CA LEU A 150 9.06 2.21 -4.87
C LEU A 150 9.62 2.95 -6.09
N HIS A 151 9.85 4.27 -6.01
CA HIS A 151 10.37 5.05 -7.13
C HIS A 151 11.75 4.59 -7.58
N GLN A 152 12.64 4.31 -6.63
CA GLN A 152 13.98 3.86 -6.96
C GLN A 152 13.95 2.43 -7.55
N CYS A 153 13.10 1.54 -7.03
CA CYS A 153 12.90 0.21 -7.63
C CYS A 153 12.27 0.27 -9.03
N LEU A 154 11.35 1.21 -9.28
CA LEU A 154 10.78 1.44 -10.61
C LEU A 154 11.88 1.88 -11.59
N ARG A 155 12.73 2.85 -11.20
CA ARG A 155 13.87 3.29 -12.02
C ARG A 155 14.88 2.17 -12.31
N ALA A 156 15.07 1.27 -11.34
CA ALA A 156 15.95 0.12 -11.48
C ALA A 156 15.31 -1.08 -12.20
N GLY A 157 14.03 -1.01 -12.60
CA GLY A 157 13.31 -2.12 -13.25
C GLY A 157 13.09 -3.34 -12.34
N LEU A 158 13.08 -3.12 -11.02
CA LEU A 158 12.99 -4.17 -9.99
C LEU A 158 11.55 -4.49 -9.54
N VAL A 159 10.56 -3.76 -10.05
CA VAL A 159 9.14 -3.97 -9.71
C VAL A 159 8.50 -4.87 -10.77
N ASP A 160 7.77 -5.89 -10.33
CA ASP A 160 7.03 -6.80 -11.21
C ASP A 160 5.51 -6.55 -11.17
N GLU A 161 4.97 -6.26 -9.98
CA GLU A 161 3.55 -6.02 -9.75
C GLU A 161 3.34 -4.77 -8.87
N ILE A 162 2.24 -4.05 -9.11
CA ILE A 162 1.80 -2.89 -8.33
C ILE A 162 0.39 -3.20 -7.81
N HIS A 163 0.23 -3.17 -6.49
CA HIS A 163 -1.06 -3.26 -5.82
C HIS A 163 -1.48 -1.86 -5.38
N VAL A 164 -2.72 -1.46 -5.70
CA VAL A 164 -3.28 -0.14 -5.38
C VAL A 164 -4.63 -0.32 -4.72
N ASP A 165 -4.75 0.20 -3.50
CA ASP A 165 -6.01 0.35 -2.79
C ASP A 165 -6.61 1.72 -3.14
N LEU A 166 -7.45 1.76 -4.18
CA LEU A 166 -8.05 3.00 -4.66
C LEU A 166 -9.24 3.39 -3.78
N VAL A 167 -9.11 4.49 -3.05
CA VAL A 167 -10.16 5.06 -2.20
C VAL A 167 -10.86 6.24 -2.89
N PRO A 168 -12.17 6.48 -2.64
CA PRO A 168 -12.93 7.55 -3.29
C PRO A 168 -12.71 8.93 -2.61
N TYR A 169 -11.45 9.32 -2.40
CA TYR A 169 -11.08 10.62 -1.82
C TYR A 169 -10.13 11.39 -2.74
N LEU A 170 -10.37 12.69 -2.89
CA LEU A 170 -9.46 13.62 -3.55
C LEU A 170 -8.79 14.46 -2.45
N LEU A 171 -7.54 14.13 -2.10
CA LEU A 171 -6.84 14.78 -0.98
C LEU A 171 -6.38 16.22 -1.29
N GLY A 172 -6.18 16.55 -2.57
CA GLY A 172 -5.69 17.87 -3.02
C GLY A 172 -4.19 18.08 -2.81
N ALA A 173 -3.60 17.57 -1.73
CA ALA A 173 -2.16 17.61 -1.43
C ALA A 173 -1.76 16.44 -0.52
N GLY A 174 -0.44 16.21 -0.40
CA GLY A 174 0.13 15.21 0.50
C GLY A 174 1.29 14.42 -0.11
N VAL A 175 1.52 13.21 0.39
CA VAL A 175 2.58 12.32 -0.08
C VAL A 175 2.12 11.60 -1.34
N ARG A 176 2.85 11.77 -2.44
CA ARG A 176 2.52 11.14 -3.73
C ARG A 176 3.04 9.71 -3.81
N MET A 177 2.22 8.81 -4.39
CA MET A 177 2.57 7.43 -4.70
C MET A 177 3.58 7.37 -5.83
N PHE A 178 3.36 8.15 -6.88
CA PHE A 178 4.26 8.27 -8.03
C PHE A 178 4.71 9.72 -8.12
N ASP A 179 5.99 9.94 -8.34
CA ASP A 179 6.48 11.25 -8.77
C ASP A 179 6.77 11.18 -10.28
N THR A 180 7.47 12.16 -10.80
CA THR A 180 7.96 12.19 -12.18
C THR A 180 8.73 10.90 -12.49
N LEU A 181 8.19 10.13 -13.45
CA LEU A 181 8.85 8.95 -14.01
C LEU A 181 9.77 9.36 -15.15
N ASP A 182 10.88 8.66 -15.29
CA ASP A 182 11.87 8.95 -16.34
C ASP A 182 11.35 8.54 -17.75
N ALA A 183 10.43 7.57 -17.79
CA ALA A 183 9.75 7.10 -18.99
C ALA A 183 8.37 6.53 -18.64
N PRO A 184 7.43 6.42 -19.61
CA PRO A 184 6.17 5.71 -19.41
C PRO A 184 6.40 4.24 -19.04
N ILE A 185 5.61 3.74 -18.09
CA ILE A 185 5.58 2.32 -17.71
C ILE A 185 4.22 1.75 -18.10
N GLU A 186 4.22 0.74 -18.97
CA GLU A 186 3.00 0.05 -19.35
C GLU A 186 2.58 -0.92 -18.24
N LEU A 187 1.30 -0.85 -17.85
CA LEU A 187 0.70 -1.65 -16.80
C LEU A 187 -0.43 -2.50 -17.37
N LYS A 188 -0.36 -3.82 -17.16
CA LYS A 188 -1.45 -4.74 -17.45
C LYS A 188 -2.27 -4.98 -16.19
N SER A 189 -3.56 -4.62 -16.20
CA SER A 189 -4.46 -4.96 -15.09
C SER A 189 -4.63 -6.48 -15.01
N THR A 190 -4.42 -7.03 -13.81
CA THR A 190 -4.53 -8.47 -13.52
C THR A 190 -5.65 -8.77 -12.54
N SER A 191 -6.03 -7.82 -11.67
CA SER A 191 -7.14 -7.98 -10.74
C SER A 191 -7.80 -6.63 -10.44
N ILE A 192 -9.12 -6.64 -10.26
CA ILE A 192 -9.95 -5.49 -9.83
C ILE A 192 -11.02 -6.03 -8.88
N ILE A 193 -10.94 -5.67 -7.61
CA ILE A 193 -11.85 -6.13 -6.56
C ILE A 193 -12.52 -4.92 -5.90
N PRO A 194 -13.75 -4.58 -6.34
CA PRO A 194 -14.55 -3.55 -5.67
C PRO A 194 -14.98 -4.03 -4.28
N SER A 195 -14.77 -3.17 -3.28
CA SER A 195 -15.05 -3.42 -1.87
C SER A 195 -15.67 -2.18 -1.21
N THR A 196 -16.07 -2.29 0.05
CA THR A 196 -16.68 -1.19 0.82
C THR A 196 -15.64 -0.10 1.09
N GLY A 197 -15.76 1.03 0.39
CA GLY A 197 -14.90 2.21 0.58
C GLY A 197 -13.54 2.13 -0.10
N VAL A 198 -13.24 1.05 -0.83
CA VAL A 198 -11.97 0.83 -1.53
C VAL A 198 -12.17 -0.06 -2.75
N THR A 199 -11.36 0.11 -3.79
CA THR A 199 -11.21 -0.85 -4.90
C THR A 199 -9.77 -1.34 -4.89
N HIS A 200 -9.56 -2.64 -4.67
CA HIS A 200 -8.23 -3.24 -4.74
C HIS A 200 -7.89 -3.52 -6.20
N LEU A 201 -6.78 -2.97 -6.68
CA LEU A 201 -6.30 -3.09 -8.05
C LEU A 201 -4.93 -3.76 -8.05
N THR A 202 -4.74 -4.72 -8.93
CA THR A 202 -3.43 -5.32 -9.19
C THR A 202 -3.05 -5.10 -10.64
N PHE A 203 -1.82 -4.64 -10.84
CA PHE A 203 -1.21 -4.41 -12.14
C PHE A 203 0.11 -5.17 -12.22
N ARG A 204 0.40 -5.73 -13.39
CA ARG A 204 1.72 -6.25 -13.74
C ARG A 204 2.44 -5.24 -14.62
N ILE A 205 3.73 -5.03 -14.39
CA ILE A 205 4.58 -4.23 -15.28
C ILE A 205 4.89 -5.04 -16.54
N VAL A 206 4.67 -4.42 -17.71
CA VAL A 206 5.09 -4.97 -19.00
C VAL A 206 6.56 -4.60 -19.21
N LYS A 207 7.40 -5.61 -19.46
CA LYS A 207 8.85 -5.46 -19.68
C LYS A 207 9.19 -5.64 -21.15
#